data_AF-A0A369QFB0-F1
#
_entry.id   AF-A0A369QFB0-F1
#
_cell.length_a   1.000
_cell.length_b   1.000
_cell.length_c   1.000
_cell.angle_alpha   90.00
_cell.angle_beta   90.00
_cell.angle_gamma   90.00
#
_symmetry.space_group_name_H-M   'P 1'
#
loop_
_entity.id
_entity.type
_entity.pdbx_description
1 polymer ?
#
loop_
_entity_poly.entity_id
_entity_poly.type
_entity_poly.pdbx_seq_one_letter_code
_entity_poly.pdbx_strand_id
1 'polypeptide(L)'
;MFDQILDLVKQQVGSNPQVAAAIPAGQEDAVHNEIAHHVTQGLASQATAQGGVGGLLSMLQGGIASGNPITSAIEGGLASSLGSKFGLPPAATGAIAAALPGLLQRFSSKAADPNDSSITPDSISHSLSNLGGGGIGGALGGLFK
;
A
#
# COMPACT_ATOMS: atom_id res chain seq x y z
N MET A 1 4.42 -6.89 -8.17
CA MET A 1 3.49 -6.48 -7.08
C MET A 1 3.06 -5.02 -7.19
N PHE A 2 3.98 -4.05 -7.26
CA PHE A 2 3.62 -2.61 -7.36
C PHE A 2 2.57 -2.31 -8.44
N ASP A 3 2.76 -2.87 -9.64
CA ASP A 3 1.87 -2.69 -10.78
C ASP A 3 0.42 -3.13 -10.48
N GLN A 4 0.24 -4.18 -9.68
CA GLN A 4 -1.08 -4.67 -9.26
C GLN A 4 -1.74 -3.73 -8.26
N ILE A 5 -0.97 -3.16 -7.34
CA ILE A 5 -1.48 -2.12 -6.43
C ILE A 5 -1.86 -0.88 -7.23
N LEU A 6 -1.03 -0.49 -8.21
CA LEU A 6 -1.32 0.60 -9.11
C LEU A 6 -2.62 0.37 -9.88
N ASP A 7 -2.85 -0.83 -10.40
CA ASP A 7 -4.09 -1.17 -11.08
C ASP A 7 -5.31 -1.08 -10.14
N LEU A 8 -5.22 -1.62 -8.93
CA LEU A 8 -6.27 -1.50 -7.92
C LEU A 8 -6.56 -0.03 -7.53
N VAL A 9 -5.51 0.79 -7.44
CA VAL A 9 -5.63 2.24 -7.19
C VAL A 9 -6.32 2.92 -8.35
N LYS A 10 -5.90 2.67 -9.59
CA LYS A 10 -6.54 3.22 -10.80
C LYS A 10 -8.02 2.83 -10.86
N GLN A 11 -8.35 1.59 -10.49
CA GLN A 11 -9.73 1.15 -10.38
C GLN A 11 -10.51 1.92 -9.30
N GLN A 12 -9.96 2.07 -8.08
CA GLN A 12 -10.65 2.76 -6.98
C GLN A 12 -10.79 4.27 -7.22
N VAL A 13 -9.71 4.93 -7.64
CA VAL A 13 -9.69 6.36 -7.93
C VAL A 13 -10.53 6.68 -9.17
N GLY A 14 -10.41 5.89 -10.23
CA GLY A 14 -11.21 6.03 -11.44
C GLY A 14 -12.70 5.76 -11.23
N SER A 15 -13.06 4.93 -10.24
CA SER A 15 -14.46 4.71 -9.85
C SER A 15 -15.05 5.87 -9.03
N ASN A 16 -14.21 6.79 -8.53
CA ASN A 16 -14.67 7.92 -7.73
C ASN A 16 -14.52 9.25 -8.50
N PRO A 17 -15.61 9.77 -9.11
CA PRO A 17 -15.55 10.99 -9.91
C PRO A 17 -15.14 12.23 -9.10
N GLN A 18 -15.37 12.24 -7.78
CA GLN A 18 -14.93 13.35 -6.92
C GLN A 18 -13.42 13.35 -6.72
N VAL A 19 -12.80 12.18 -6.59
CA VAL A 19 -11.34 12.06 -6.51
C VAL A 19 -10.72 12.37 -7.86
N ALA A 20 -11.24 11.78 -8.94
CA ALA A 20 -10.74 12.03 -10.29
C ALA A 20 -10.79 13.53 -10.66
N ALA A 21 -11.88 14.23 -10.31
CA ALA A 21 -12.01 15.67 -10.56
C ALA A 21 -11.09 16.54 -9.68
N ALA A 22 -10.61 16.02 -8.56
CA ALA A 22 -9.69 16.73 -7.67
C ALA A 22 -8.22 16.60 -8.10
N ILE A 23 -7.91 15.64 -8.96
CA ILE A 23 -6.55 15.42 -9.45
C ILE A 23 -6.21 16.48 -10.50
N PRO A 24 -5.06 17.18 -10.39
CA PRO A 24 -4.63 18.12 -11.42
C PRO A 24 -4.44 17.42 -12.78
N ALA A 25 -4.91 18.07 -13.85
CA ALA A 25 -4.77 17.54 -15.20
C ALA A 25 -3.30 17.24 -15.56
N GLY A 26 -3.03 16.03 -16.05
CA GLY A 26 -1.67 15.57 -16.38
C GLY A 26 -0.88 15.04 -15.18
N GLN A 27 -1.47 15.01 -13.98
CA GLN A 27 -0.88 14.40 -12.80
C GLN A 27 -1.59 13.11 -12.38
N GLU A 28 -2.54 12.59 -13.17
CA GLU A 28 -3.28 11.37 -12.82
C GLU A 28 -2.35 10.18 -12.58
N ASP A 29 -1.46 9.88 -13.54
CA ASP A 29 -0.51 8.78 -13.37
C ASP A 29 0.44 9.01 -12.19
N ALA A 30 0.88 10.24 -11.94
CA ALA A 30 1.77 10.55 -10.82
C ALA A 30 1.06 10.37 -9.46
N VAL A 31 -0.19 10.81 -9.34
CA VAL A 31 -1.02 10.60 -8.14
C VAL A 31 -1.26 9.10 -7.93
N HIS A 32 -1.67 8.36 -8.97
CA HIS A 32 -1.90 6.92 -8.84
C HIS A 32 -0.62 6.18 -8.43
N ASN A 33 0.52 6.56 -8.99
CA ASN A 33 1.83 5.98 -8.69
C ASN A 33 2.24 6.29 -7.25
N GLU A 34 2.04 7.53 -6.77
CA GLU A 34 2.29 7.90 -5.37
C GLU A 34 1.42 7.10 -4.41
N ILE A 35 0.11 6.96 -4.70
CA ILE A 35 -0.80 6.17 -3.86
C ILE A 35 -0.31 4.74 -3.79
N ALA A 36 -0.02 4.12 -4.93
CA ALA A 36 0.48 2.76 -4.99
C ALA A 36 1.81 2.61 -4.24
N HIS A 37 2.68 3.62 -4.31
CA HIS A 37 3.99 3.63 -3.65
C HIS A 37 3.83 3.68 -2.13
N HIS A 38 3.00 4.61 -1.64
CA HIS A 38 2.69 4.74 -0.22
C HIS A 38 2.01 3.50 0.35
N VAL A 39 1.06 2.91 -0.37
CA VAL A 39 0.41 1.65 0.03
C VAL A 39 1.45 0.53 0.10
N THR A 40 2.32 0.42 -0.91
CA THR A 40 3.37 -0.61 -0.96
C THR A 40 4.37 -0.44 0.19
N GLN A 41 4.86 0.77 0.42
CA GLN A 41 5.80 1.07 1.51
C GLN A 41 5.15 0.89 2.89
N GLY A 42 3.90 1.29 3.01
CA GLY A 42 3.10 1.10 4.21
C GLY A 42 2.94 -0.38 4.55
N LEU A 43 2.56 -1.21 3.56
CA LEU A 43 2.48 -2.66 3.73
C LEU A 43 3.83 -3.28 4.06
N ALA A 44 4.90 -2.84 3.39
CA ALA A 44 6.25 -3.32 3.65
C ALA A 44 6.70 -3.00 5.09
N SER A 45 6.43 -1.78 5.55
CA SER A 45 6.74 -1.35 6.92
C SER A 45 5.96 -2.18 7.95
N GLN A 46 4.68 -2.45 7.67
CA GLN A 46 3.84 -3.28 8.54
C GLN A 46 4.24 -4.74 8.50
N ALA A 47 4.59 -5.30 7.33
CA ALA A 47 5.17 -6.63 7.24
C ALA A 47 6.43 -6.77 8.09
N THR A 48 7.30 -5.77 8.07
CA THR A 48 8.49 -5.77 8.94
C THR A 48 8.12 -5.74 10.41
N ALA A 49 7.14 -4.92 10.80
CA ALA A 49 6.65 -4.82 12.17
C ALA A 49 5.94 -6.08 12.68
N GLN A 50 5.24 -6.81 11.80
CA GLN A 50 4.47 -8.02 12.14
C GLN A 50 5.26 -9.33 12.00
N GLY A 51 6.59 -9.28 11.87
CA GLY A 51 7.42 -10.49 11.78
C GLY A 51 7.48 -11.12 10.38
N GLY A 52 7.26 -10.33 9.34
CA GLY A 52 7.36 -10.70 7.94
C GLY A 52 6.00 -10.75 7.23
N VAL A 53 6.01 -11.29 6.01
CA VAL A 53 4.83 -11.38 5.14
C VAL A 53 3.74 -12.28 5.73
N GLY A 54 4.13 -13.38 6.38
CA GLY A 54 3.18 -14.30 7.02
C GLY A 54 2.38 -13.62 8.13
N GLY A 55 3.05 -12.88 9.01
CA GLY A 55 2.38 -12.13 10.08
C GLY A 55 1.49 -11.01 9.57
N LEU A 56 1.93 -10.28 8.53
CA LEU A 56 1.08 -9.31 7.84
C LEU A 56 -0.19 -9.97 7.29
N LEU A 57 -0.05 -11.07 6.53
CA LEU A 57 -1.20 -11.75 5.93
C LEU A 57 -2.16 -12.32 6.98
N SER A 58 -1.65 -12.91 8.06
CA SER A 58 -2.50 -13.37 9.17
C SER A 58 -3.28 -12.21 9.80
N MET A 59 -2.66 -11.04 9.96
CA MET A 59 -3.33 -9.85 10.48
C MET A 59 -4.35 -9.30 9.48
N LEU A 60 -4.02 -9.33 8.18
CA LEU A 60 -4.85 -8.86 7.08
C LEU A 60 -6.06 -9.80 6.83
N GLN A 61 -5.91 -11.10 7.08
CA GLN A 61 -7.01 -12.08 7.05
C GLN A 61 -7.81 -12.09 8.35
N GLY A 62 -7.17 -11.80 9.48
CA GLY A 62 -7.81 -11.73 10.80
C GLY A 62 -8.74 -10.53 11.00
N GLY A 63 -8.71 -9.55 10.09
CA GLY A 63 -9.70 -8.47 10.02
C GLY A 63 -9.09 -7.13 9.62
N ILE A 64 -9.33 -6.71 8.38
CA ILE A 64 -9.16 -5.31 7.96
C ILE A 64 -10.50 -4.61 8.17
N ALA A 65 -10.84 -4.33 9.43
CA ALA A 65 -11.93 -3.42 9.73
C ALA A 65 -11.46 -1.97 9.51
N SER A 66 -12.40 -1.08 9.18
CA SER A 66 -12.17 0.36 9.27
C SER A 66 -11.70 0.69 10.70
N GLY A 67 -10.50 1.26 10.84
CA GLY A 67 -9.84 1.49 12.14
C GLY A 67 -8.73 0.49 12.51
N ASN A 68 -8.35 -0.44 11.63
CA ASN A 68 -7.14 -1.23 11.81
C ASN A 68 -5.90 -0.31 11.83
N PRO A 69 -4.96 -0.46 12.80
CA PRO A 69 -3.78 0.39 12.91
C PRO A 69 -2.90 0.40 11.65
N ILE A 70 -2.91 -0.69 10.86
CA ILE A 70 -2.24 -0.76 9.56
C ILE A 70 -2.88 0.24 8.60
N THR A 71 -4.20 0.16 8.44
CA THR A 71 -4.93 1.03 7.52
C THR A 71 -4.74 2.48 7.94
N SER A 72 -4.92 2.81 9.22
CA SER A 72 -4.78 4.19 9.70
C SER A 72 -3.37 4.74 9.55
N ALA A 73 -2.32 3.92 9.73
CA ALA A 73 -0.94 4.34 9.50
C ALA A 73 -0.69 4.68 8.03
N ILE A 74 -1.21 3.86 7.12
CA ILE A 74 -1.06 4.07 5.67
C ILE A 74 -1.90 5.27 5.23
N GLU A 75 -3.15 5.38 5.68
CA GLU A 75 -4.06 6.49 5.39
C GLU A 75 -3.44 7.83 5.81
N GLY A 76 -2.89 7.92 7.02
CA GLY A 76 -2.28 9.16 7.52
C GLY A 76 -1.08 9.61 6.68
N GLY A 77 -0.17 8.68 6.35
CA GLY A 77 0.99 8.99 5.49
C GLY A 77 0.59 9.34 4.06
N LEU A 78 -0.38 8.60 3.52
CA LEU A 78 -0.88 8.79 2.17
C LEU A 78 -1.60 10.13 2.02
N ALA A 79 -2.55 10.45 2.90
CA ALA A 79 -3.29 11.70 2.86
C ALA A 79 -2.35 12.91 3.00
N SER A 80 -1.32 12.79 3.85
CA SER A 80 -0.28 13.81 3.98
C SER A 80 0.52 13.97 2.68
N SER A 81 0.99 12.88 2.07
CA SER A 81 1.80 12.95 0.85
C SER A 81 1.00 13.52 -0.33
N LEU A 82 -0.25 13.08 -0.50
CA LEU A 82 -1.15 13.57 -1.53
C LEU A 82 -1.50 15.05 -1.36
N GLY A 83 -1.81 15.47 -0.13
CA GLY A 83 -2.07 16.87 0.16
C GLY A 83 -0.84 17.76 -0.06
N SER A 84 0.34 17.32 0.40
CA SER A 84 1.56 18.13 0.35
C SER A 84 2.27 18.12 -1.02
N LYS A 85 2.33 16.97 -1.72
CA LYS A 85 3.00 16.87 -3.03
C LYS A 85 2.12 17.33 -4.19
N PHE A 86 0.85 16.93 -4.17
CA PHE A 86 -0.07 17.14 -5.30
C PHE A 86 -1.08 18.25 -5.04
N GLY A 87 -1.10 18.83 -3.83
CA GLY A 87 -2.07 19.87 -3.46
C GLY A 87 -3.51 19.35 -3.40
N LEU A 88 -3.71 18.04 -3.21
CA LEU A 88 -5.03 17.43 -3.23
C LEU A 88 -5.88 17.92 -2.04
N PRO A 89 -7.16 18.26 -2.26
CA PRO A 89 -8.03 18.75 -1.20
C PRO A 89 -8.34 17.63 -0.19
N PRO A 90 -8.64 17.97 1.08
CA PRO A 90 -8.96 17.01 2.14
C PRO A 90 -10.11 16.05 1.78
N ALA A 91 -11.06 16.50 0.96
CA ALA A 91 -12.16 15.68 0.49
C ALA A 91 -11.67 14.53 -0.43
N ALA A 92 -10.71 14.81 -1.32
CA ALA A 92 -10.17 13.81 -2.23
C ALA A 92 -9.22 12.85 -1.50
N THR A 93 -8.34 13.37 -0.66
CA THR A 93 -7.43 12.54 0.15
C THR A 93 -8.21 11.67 1.14
N GLY A 94 -9.28 12.22 1.74
CA GLY A 94 -10.20 11.46 2.59
C GLY A 94 -10.96 10.38 1.85
N ALA A 95 -11.41 10.63 0.61
CA ALA A 95 -12.06 9.62 -0.21
C ALA A 95 -11.12 8.49 -0.65
N ILE A 96 -9.85 8.81 -0.96
CA ILE A 96 -8.81 7.80 -1.23
C ILE A 96 -8.52 6.98 0.03
N ALA A 97 -8.38 7.63 1.18
CA ALA A 97 -8.20 6.95 2.47
C ALA A 97 -9.38 6.01 2.78
N ALA A 98 -10.62 6.46 2.57
CA ALA A 98 -11.82 5.63 2.77
C ALA A 98 -11.90 4.43 1.81
N ALA A 99 -11.25 4.49 0.64
CA ALA A 99 -11.14 3.37 -0.30
C ALA A 99 -10.01 2.38 0.08
N LEU A 100 -9.09 2.78 0.96
CA LEU A 100 -7.94 2.00 1.37
C LEU A 100 -8.31 0.65 2.01
N PRO A 101 -9.27 0.55 2.95
CA PRO A 101 -9.70 -0.73 3.50
C PRO A 101 -10.12 -1.74 2.41
N GLY A 102 -10.86 -1.27 1.39
CA GLY A 102 -11.30 -2.11 0.26
C GLY A 102 -10.15 -2.56 -0.63
N LEU A 103 -9.18 -1.67 -0.87
CA LEU A 103 -7.92 -1.96 -1.55
C LEU A 103 -7.10 -3.03 -0.83
N LEU A 104 -6.93 -2.88 0.49
CA LEU A 104 -6.21 -3.82 1.33
C LEU A 104 -6.93 -5.17 1.45
N GLN A 105 -8.27 -5.17 1.50
CA GLN A 105 -9.07 -6.40 1.47
C GLN A 105 -8.84 -7.17 0.18
N ARG A 106 -8.93 -6.49 -0.98
CA ARG A 106 -8.63 -7.11 -2.29
C ARG A 106 -7.19 -7.61 -2.36
N PHE A 107 -6.24 -6.84 -1.84
CA PHE A 107 -4.84 -7.25 -1.75
C PHE A 107 -4.69 -8.54 -0.92
N SER A 108 -5.32 -8.61 0.26
CA SER A 108 -5.32 -9.80 1.12
C SER A 108 -5.90 -11.00 0.42
N SER A 109 -7.06 -10.83 -0.22
CA SER A 109 -7.72 -11.87 -0.99
C SER A 109 -6.82 -12.39 -2.11
N LYS A 110 -6.18 -11.50 -2.88
CA LYS A 110 -5.24 -11.90 -3.93
C LYS A 110 -4.01 -12.61 -3.39
N ALA A 111 -3.43 -12.09 -2.31
CA ALA A 111 -2.27 -12.70 -1.65
C ALA A 111 -2.55 -14.08 -1.06
N ALA A 112 -3.81 -14.36 -0.71
CA ALA A 112 -4.27 -15.65 -0.20
C ALA A 112 -4.83 -16.57 -1.29
N ASP A 113 -4.99 -16.09 -2.53
CA ASP A 113 -5.58 -16.86 -3.62
C ASP A 113 -4.50 -17.71 -4.33
N PRO A 114 -4.58 -19.05 -4.23
CA PRO A 114 -3.62 -19.92 -4.92
C PRO A 114 -3.70 -19.84 -6.46
N ASN A 115 -4.76 -19.25 -7.02
CA ASN A 115 -4.94 -19.07 -8.46
C ASN A 115 -4.50 -17.69 -8.96
N ASP A 116 -4.18 -16.74 -8.07
CA ASP A 116 -3.70 -15.39 -8.45
C ASP A 116 -2.19 -15.29 -8.24
N SER A 117 -1.42 -15.38 -9.33
CA SER A 117 0.04 -15.29 -9.28
C SER A 117 0.57 -13.85 -9.18
N SER A 118 -0.31 -12.85 -9.15
CA SER A 118 0.06 -11.44 -9.30
C SER A 118 0.49 -10.80 -7.98
N ILE A 119 -0.15 -11.22 -6.89
CA ILE A 119 0.19 -10.84 -5.53
C ILE A 119 0.33 -12.14 -4.76
N THR A 120 1.55 -12.56 -4.50
CA THR A 120 1.84 -13.77 -3.73
C THR A 120 2.68 -13.42 -2.50
N PRO A 121 2.68 -14.24 -1.45
CA PRO A 121 3.56 -14.04 -0.29
C PRO A 121 5.02 -13.89 -0.72
N ASP A 122 5.44 -14.65 -1.74
CA ASP A 122 6.76 -14.58 -2.35
C ASP A 122 7.01 -13.21 -3.02
N SER A 123 6.08 -12.73 -3.83
CA SER A 123 6.19 -11.41 -4.49
C SER A 123 6.23 -10.26 -3.50
N ILE A 124 5.49 -10.36 -2.40
CA ILE A 124 5.50 -9.39 -1.30
C ILE A 124 6.85 -9.46 -0.59
N SER A 125 7.33 -10.67 -0.29
CA SER A 125 8.62 -10.86 0.36
C SER A 125 9.73 -10.32 -0.51
N HIS A 126 9.70 -10.56 -1.82
CA HIS A 126 10.68 -10.04 -2.76
C HIS A 126 10.64 -8.51 -2.84
N SER A 127 9.45 -7.92 -2.85
CA SER A 127 9.27 -6.46 -2.84
C SER A 127 9.76 -5.85 -1.53
N LEU A 128 9.47 -6.49 -0.40
CA LEU A 128 9.95 -6.10 0.92
C LEU A 128 11.46 -6.25 1.04
N SER A 129 12.03 -7.35 0.56
CA SER A 129 13.47 -7.57 0.48
C SER A 129 14.14 -6.58 -0.47
N ASN A 130 13.46 -6.07 -1.49
CA ASN A 130 14.00 -5.01 -2.34
C ASN A 130 13.94 -3.63 -1.65
N LEU A 131 12.90 -3.37 -0.85
CA LEU A 131 12.73 -2.15 -0.04
C LEU A 131 13.62 -2.14 1.21
N GLY A 132 13.85 -3.30 1.84
CA GLY A 132 14.59 -3.51 3.08
C GLY A 132 15.99 -4.10 2.90
N GLY A 133 16.30 -4.64 1.72
CA GLY A 133 17.61 -5.23 1.37
C GLY A 133 18.73 -4.20 1.15
N GLY A 134 18.41 -2.91 1.25
CA GLY A 134 19.39 -1.83 1.36
C GLY A 134 19.50 -1.20 2.77
N GLY A 135 18.70 -1.64 3.74
CA GLY A 135 18.55 -0.95 5.02
C GLY A 135 18.60 -1.87 6.24
N ILE A 136 19.69 -1.77 7.00
CA ILE A 136 19.84 -2.18 8.42
C ILE A 136 19.88 -3.71 8.70
N GLY A 137 19.21 -4.58 7.94
CA GLY A 137 19.28 -6.04 8.14
C GLY A 137 20.54 -6.71 7.59
N GLY A 138 21.04 -6.27 6.42
CA GLY A 138 22.23 -6.82 5.78
C GLY A 138 23.56 -6.35 6.38
N ALA A 139 23.59 -5.17 6.99
CA ALA A 139 24.80 -4.59 7.58
C ALA A 139 25.14 -5.15 8.97
N LEU A 140 24.16 -5.69 9.70
CA LEU A 140 24.37 -6.23 11.05
C LEU A 140 24.76 -7.72 11.05
N GLY A 141 24.41 -8.47 10.00
CA GLY A 141 24.81 -9.87 9.85
C GLY A 141 26.30 -10.08 9.50
N GLY A 142 26.98 -9.04 9.00
CA GLY A 142 28.41 -9.09 8.65
C GLY A 142 29.37 -8.69 9.78
N LEU A 143 28.87 -8.18 10.91
CA LEU A 143 29.67 -7.64 12.02
C LEU A 143 29.88 -8.62 13.18
N PHE A 144 29.26 -9.80 13.13
CA PHE A 144 29.38 -10.86 14.14
C PHE A 144 30.07 -12.14 13.62
N LYS A 145 30.87 -12.05 12.56
CA LYS A 145 31.73 -13.16 12.11
C LYS A 145 33.21 -12.84 12.30
#